data_AF-A0A0P9GZG9-F1
#
_entry.id   AF-A0A0P9GZG9-F1
#
_cell.length_a   1.000
_cell.length_b   1.000
_cell.length_c   1.000
_cell.angle_alpha   90.00
_cell.angle_beta   90.00
_cell.angle_gamma   90.00
#
_symmetry.space_group_name_H-M   'P 1'
#
loop_
_entity.id
_entity.type
_entity.pdbx_description
1 polymer ?
#
loop_
_entity_poly.entity_id
_entity_poly.type
_entity_poly.pdbx_seq_one_letter_code
_entity_poly.pdbx_strand_id
1 'polypeptide(L)'
;SARGAGLANVLAALEVGVWRFDASVGGIGGCPFAPGAPGNICSEDLVHMLHEMGIATGVDLPALMECAHFLETLLGHSVPGQTIKAGLCRHLPPGGGPRIGAALEYVSEARE
;
A
#
# COMPACT_ATOMS: atom_id res chain seq x y z
N SER A 1 -0.43 10.27 0.55
CA SER A 1 -0.21 11.42 -0.35
C SER A 1 -0.98 12.63 0.14
N ALA A 2 -0.45 13.83 -0.11
CA ALA A 2 -0.91 15.08 0.53
C ALA A 2 -2.40 15.42 0.29
N ARG A 3 -3.06 14.77 -0.67
CA ARG A 3 -4.48 14.96 -1.01
C ARG A 3 -5.26 13.64 -1.14
N GLY A 4 -4.76 12.55 -0.57
CA GLY A 4 -5.44 11.24 -0.59
C GLY A 4 -5.44 10.48 -1.93
N ALA A 5 -5.03 11.11 -3.04
CA ALA A 5 -5.04 10.50 -4.38
C ALA A 5 -3.88 9.50 -4.66
N GLY A 6 -3.10 9.12 -3.65
CA GLY A 6 -1.85 8.37 -3.85
C GLY A 6 -2.05 7.00 -4.48
N LEU A 7 -2.95 6.20 -3.90
CA LEU A 7 -3.27 4.86 -4.41
C LEU A 7 -4.00 4.91 -5.76
N ALA A 8 -4.88 5.89 -5.97
CA ALA A 8 -5.52 6.11 -7.26
C ALA A 8 -4.51 6.41 -8.37
N ASN A 9 -3.47 7.21 -8.06
CA ASN A 9 -2.40 7.49 -9.02
C ASN A 9 -1.54 6.26 -9.32
N VAL A 10 -1.31 5.38 -8.32
CA VAL A 10 -0.64 4.09 -8.57
C VAL A 10 -1.46 3.24 -9.52
N LEU A 11 -2.78 3.14 -9.30
CA LEU A 11 -3.67 2.40 -10.19
C LEU A 11 -3.60 2.94 -11.62
N ALA A 12 -3.76 4.25 -11.82
CA ALA A 12 -3.64 4.87 -13.13
C ALA A 12 -2.26 4.66 -13.78
N ALA A 13 -1.19 4.62 -12.97
CA ALA A 13 0.16 4.35 -13.47
C ALA A 13 0.35 2.89 -13.88
N LEU A 14 -0.25 1.93 -13.17
CA LEU A 14 -0.26 0.51 -13.54
C LEU A 14 -0.93 0.29 -14.90
N GLU A 15 -2.03 0.99 -15.17
CA GLU A 15 -2.77 0.93 -16.46
C GLU A 15 -1.91 1.33 -17.66
N VAL A 16 -0.89 2.18 -17.46
CA VAL A 16 0.06 2.61 -18.52
C VAL A 16 1.43 1.92 -18.40
N GLY A 17 1.52 0.82 -17.66
CA GLY A 17 2.70 -0.04 -17.60
C GLY A 17 3.78 0.33 -16.57
N VAL A 18 3.52 1.28 -15.67
CA VAL A 18 4.43 1.58 -14.56
C VAL A 18 4.30 0.50 -13.48
N TRP A 19 5.42 -0.08 -13.06
CA TRP A 19 5.43 -1.20 -12.11
C TRP A 19 6.39 -1.01 -10.91
N ARG A 20 7.08 0.14 -10.85
CA ARG A 20 7.96 0.50 -9.72
C ARG A 20 7.39 1.73 -9.02
N PHE A 21 7.19 1.62 -7.72
CA PHE A 21 6.61 2.67 -6.89
C PHE A 21 7.39 2.80 -5.59
N ASP A 22 7.63 4.03 -5.16
CA ASP A 22 8.17 4.33 -3.84
C ASP A 22 7.04 4.58 -2.85
N ALA A 23 7.20 4.06 -1.64
CA ALA A 23 6.27 4.21 -0.53
C ALA A 23 7.04 4.29 0.79
N SER A 24 6.34 4.61 1.88
CA SER A 24 6.92 4.70 3.21
C SER A 24 6.10 3.91 4.23
N VAL A 25 6.81 3.18 5.10
CA VAL A 25 6.22 2.38 6.19
C VAL A 25 5.31 3.25 7.05
N GLY A 26 4.09 2.81 7.31
CA GLY A 26 3.07 3.57 8.03
C GLY A 26 2.57 4.84 7.32
N GLY A 27 3.06 5.13 6.10
CA GLY A 27 2.78 6.38 5.41
C GLY A 27 3.49 7.59 6.04
N ILE A 28 4.62 7.37 6.70
CA ILE A 28 5.39 8.47 7.30
C ILE A 28 5.96 9.42 6.24
N GLY A 29 6.37 10.59 6.74
CA GLY A 29 6.77 11.72 5.91
C GLY A 29 5.63 12.71 5.76
N GLY A 30 6.00 13.98 5.71
CA GLY A 30 5.08 15.11 5.54
C GLY A 30 5.52 15.98 4.39
N CYS A 31 4.62 16.83 3.91
CA CYS A 31 4.99 17.88 2.97
C CYS A 31 5.47 19.12 3.75
N PRO A 32 6.71 19.60 3.58
CA PRO A 32 7.17 20.81 4.26
C PRO A 32 6.36 22.05 3.85
N PHE A 33 5.67 22.01 2.71
CA PHE A 33 4.82 23.08 2.20
C PHE A 33 3.34 22.96 2.60
N ALA A 34 2.94 21.85 3.23
CA ALA A 34 1.56 21.63 3.70
C ALA A 34 1.59 20.92 5.07
N PRO A 35 1.74 21.67 6.17
CA PRO A 35 1.80 21.11 7.51
C PRO A 35 0.59 20.22 7.82
N GLY A 36 0.85 19.02 8.34
CA GLY A 36 -0.18 18.03 8.67
C GLY A 36 -0.71 17.21 7.49
N ALA A 37 -0.36 17.55 6.24
CA ALA A 37 -0.71 16.72 5.10
C ALA A 37 0.22 15.48 5.02
N PRO A 38 -0.33 14.27 4.85
CA PRO A 38 0.48 13.06 4.72
C PRO A 38 1.35 13.12 3.47
N GLY A 39 2.65 12.84 3.59
CA GLY A 39 3.60 12.92 2.48
C GLY A 39 3.46 11.74 1.52
N ASN A 40 4.14 10.65 1.84
CA ASN A 40 4.28 9.50 0.96
C ASN A 40 3.00 8.66 0.86
N ILE A 41 3.01 7.69 -0.05
CA ILE A 41 2.06 6.59 -0.04
C ILE A 41 2.45 5.65 1.11
N CYS A 42 1.45 5.12 1.82
CA CYS A 42 1.65 4.13 2.87
C CYS A 42 1.99 2.77 2.23
N SER A 43 3.12 2.17 2.62
CA SER A 43 3.58 0.90 2.05
C SER A 43 2.59 -0.23 2.28
N GLU A 44 2.00 -0.31 3.48
CA GLU A 44 1.04 -1.34 3.86
C GLU A 44 -0.27 -1.18 3.08
N ASP A 45 -0.75 0.05 2.90
CA ASP A 45 -1.97 0.33 2.13
C ASP A 45 -1.74 0.01 0.63
N LEU A 46 -0.54 0.30 0.11
CA LEU A 46 -0.16 -0.03 -1.26
C LEU A 46 -0.08 -1.53 -1.49
N VAL A 47 0.66 -2.25 -0.64
CA VAL A 47 0.81 -3.71 -0.77
C VAL A 47 -0.54 -4.41 -0.59
N HIS A 48 -1.35 -3.96 0.37
CA HIS A 48 -2.71 -4.49 0.56
C HIS A 48 -3.57 -4.29 -0.69
N MET A 49 -3.60 -3.09 -1.28
CA MET A 49 -4.34 -2.83 -2.51
C MET A 49 -3.89 -3.74 -3.66
N LEU A 50 -2.57 -3.84 -3.87
CA LEU A 50 -2.00 -4.69 -4.93
C LEU A 50 -2.34 -6.17 -4.70
N HIS A 51 -2.26 -6.64 -3.45
CA HIS A 51 -2.63 -8.00 -3.10
C HIS A 51 -4.13 -8.26 -3.29
N GLU A 52 -5.03 -7.33 -2.95
CA GLU A 52 -6.47 -7.45 -3.22
C GLU A 52 -6.77 -7.52 -4.73
N MET A 53 -5.96 -6.82 -5.54
CA MET A 53 -6.01 -6.89 -7.01
C MET A 53 -5.38 -8.17 -7.58
N GLY A 54 -4.82 -9.05 -6.74
CA GLY A 54 -4.14 -10.27 -7.16
C GLY A 54 -2.72 -10.05 -7.71
N ILE A 55 -2.16 -8.86 -7.56
CA ILE A 55 -0.81 -8.50 -8.02
C ILE A 55 0.20 -8.88 -6.95
N ALA A 56 1.19 -9.70 -7.30
CA ALA A 56 2.27 -10.08 -6.41
C ALA A 56 3.31 -8.98 -6.27
N THR A 57 3.64 -8.61 -5.02
CA THR A 57 4.68 -7.62 -4.71
C THR A 57 5.99 -8.24 -4.23
N GLY A 58 5.94 -9.50 -3.77
CA GLY A 58 7.05 -10.15 -3.07
C GLY A 58 7.23 -9.69 -1.61
N VAL A 59 6.33 -8.85 -1.09
CA VAL A 59 6.37 -8.34 0.28
C VAL A 59 5.50 -9.20 1.20
N ASP A 60 6.04 -9.55 2.37
CA ASP A 60 5.28 -10.13 3.47
C ASP A 60 4.47 -9.01 4.15
N LEU A 61 3.17 -8.94 3.84
CA LEU A 61 2.29 -7.89 4.33
C LEU A 61 2.09 -7.95 5.85
N PRO A 62 1.83 -9.11 6.48
CA PRO A 62 1.81 -9.22 7.95
C PRO A 62 3.09 -8.70 8.61
N ALA A 63 4.27 -9.12 8.14
CA ALA A 63 5.54 -8.66 8.70
C ALA A 63 5.73 -7.14 8.52
N LEU A 64 5.31 -6.60 7.37
CA LEU A 64 5.35 -5.16 7.13
C LEU A 64 4.42 -4.39 8.08
N MET A 65 3.23 -4.92 8.37
CA MET A 65 2.31 -4.33 9.36
C MET A 65 2.92 -4.34 10.77
N GLU A 66 3.62 -5.41 11.16
CA GLU A 66 4.36 -5.45 12.43
C GLU A 66 5.45 -4.38 12.48
N CYS A 67 6.18 -4.16 11.39
CA CYS A 67 7.15 -3.06 11.30
C CYS A 67 6.50 -1.69 11.50
N ALA A 68 5.32 -1.45 10.92
CA ALA A 68 4.59 -0.19 11.09
C ALA A 68 4.06 0.00 12.52
N HIS A 69 3.59 -1.05 13.18
CA HIS A 69 3.24 -0.99 14.61
C HIS A 69 4.45 -0.70 15.48
N PHE A 70 5.60 -1.33 15.20
CA PHE A 70 6.84 -1.02 15.91
C PHE A 70 7.24 0.45 15.70
N LEU A 71 7.07 0.98 14.48
CA LEU A 71 7.37 2.37 14.17
C LEU A 71 6.52 3.36 14.99
N GLU A 72 5.24 3.08 15.25
CA GLU A 72 4.42 3.90 16.16
C GLU A 72 5.04 4.00 17.56
N THR A 73 5.66 2.91 18.06
CA THR A 73 6.34 2.92 19.36
C THR A 73 7.59 3.81 19.37
N LEU A 74 8.31 3.89 18.24
CA LEU A 74 9.50 4.74 18.10
C LEU A 74 9.14 6.22 17.96
N LEU A 75 8.04 6.51 17.27
CA LEU A 75 7.56 7.88 17.04
C LEU A 75 6.80 8.45 18.24
N GLY A 76 6.26 7.60 19.11
CA GLY A 76 5.44 8.02 20.25
C GLY A 76 4.05 8.53 19.86
N HIS A 77 3.63 8.30 18.61
CA HIS A 77 2.31 8.65 18.09
C HIS A 77 1.90 7.69 16.97
N SER A 78 0.61 7.67 16.64
CA SER A 78 0.10 6.81 15.57
C SER A 78 0.54 7.28 14.18
N VAL A 79 0.60 6.34 13.23
CA VAL A 79 0.93 6.62 11.83
C VAL A 79 -0.33 6.72 10.95
N PRO A 80 -0.26 7.38 9.77
CA PRO A 80 -1.41 7.54 8.89
C PRO A 80 -1.99 6.23 8.32
N GLY A 81 -1.17 5.18 8.14
CA GLY A 81 -1.56 3.94 7.47
C GLY A 81 -2.89 3.34 7.95
N GLN A 82 -3.71 2.89 6.99
CA GLN A 82 -5.06 2.38 7.25
C GLN A 82 -5.08 0.87 7.44
N THR A 83 -4.23 0.13 6.72
CA THR A 83 -4.13 -1.34 6.82
C THR A 83 -3.82 -1.80 8.24
N ILE A 84 -2.92 -1.10 8.96
CA ILE A 84 -2.60 -1.44 10.35
C ILE A 84 -3.73 -1.14 11.35
N LYS A 85 -4.71 -0.31 10.95
CA LYS A 85 -5.87 0.06 11.78
C LYS A 85 -7.05 -0.86 11.49
N ALA A 86 -7.29 -1.15 10.22
CA ALA A 86 -8.42 -1.93 9.74
C ALA A 86 -8.14 -3.44 9.70
N GLY A 87 -6.87 -3.84 9.63
CA GLY A 87 -6.45 -5.21 9.39
C GLY A 87 -6.57 -5.62 7.91
N LEU A 88 -6.33 -6.91 7.66
CA LEU A 88 -6.41 -7.49 6.32
C LEU A 88 -7.86 -7.68 5.88
N CYS A 89 -8.10 -7.51 4.57
CA CYS A 89 -9.40 -7.84 4.00
C CYS A 89 -9.59 -9.36 3.99
N ARG A 90 -10.83 -9.80 4.26
CA ARG A 90 -11.19 -11.23 4.29
C ARG A 90 -11.02 -11.97 2.95
N HIS A 91 -10.82 -11.24 1.86
CA HIS A 91 -10.59 -11.84 0.54
C HIS A 91 -9.10 -12.19 0.33
N LEU A 92 -8.20 -11.62 1.14
CA LEU A 92 -6.81 -12.03 1.17
C LEU A 92 -6.68 -13.39 1.88
N PRO A 93 -5.74 -14.25 1.46
CA PRO A 93 -5.36 -15.42 2.22
C PRO A 93 -4.92 -15.06 3.65
N PRO A 94 -4.96 -16.00 4.61
CA PRO A 94 -4.54 -15.74 5.99
C PRO A 94 -3.11 -15.20 6.12
N GLY A 95 -2.22 -15.54 5.18
CA GLY A 95 -0.84 -15.01 5.12
C GLY A 95 -0.71 -13.62 4.48
N GLY A 96 -1.81 -12.94 4.16
CA GLY A 96 -1.83 -11.60 3.58
C GLY A 96 -1.23 -11.49 2.17
N GLY A 97 -1.02 -12.63 1.48
CA GLY A 97 -0.52 -12.66 0.11
C GLY A 97 -1.57 -12.23 -0.93
N PRO A 98 -1.23 -12.25 -2.24
CA PRO A 98 -2.16 -11.85 -3.29
C PRO A 98 -3.44 -12.70 -3.32
N ARG A 99 -4.57 -12.05 -3.63
CA ARG A 99 -5.87 -12.67 -3.79
C ARG A 99 -5.85 -13.69 -4.94
N ILE A 100 -6.20 -14.92 -4.62
CA ILE A 100 -6.26 -16.02 -5.58
C ILE A 100 -7.44 -15.81 -6.54
N GLY A 101 -7.21 -15.99 -7.84
CA GLY A 101 -8.24 -15.90 -8.87
C GLY A 101 -8.60 -14.48 -9.34
N ALA A 102 -7.98 -13.44 -8.78
CA ALA A 102 -8.17 -12.04 -9.22
C ALA A 102 -7.18 -11.59 -10.32
N ALA A 103 -6.06 -12.31 -10.48
CA ALA A 103 -4.93 -11.89 -11.31
C ALA A 103 -5.15 -11.87 -12.84
N LEU A 104 -6.37 -12.17 -13.34
CA LEU A 104 -6.57 -12.57 -14.74
C LEU A 104 -7.34 -11.60 -15.65
N GLU A 105 -7.64 -10.37 -15.24
CA GLU A 105 -8.22 -9.38 -16.18
C GLU A 105 -7.32 -8.16 -16.45
N TYR A 106 -6.44 -7.76 -15.53
CA TYR A 106 -5.75 -6.46 -15.62
C TYR A 106 -4.40 -6.45 -16.35
N VAL A 107 -3.66 -7.57 -16.36
CA VAL A 107 -2.26 -7.61 -16.83
C VAL A 107 -2.15 -8.11 -18.29
N SER A 108 -3.21 -8.69 -18.86
CA SER A 108 -3.19 -9.15 -20.26
C SER A 108 -3.26 -8.00 -21.27
N GLU A 109 -3.85 -6.86 -20.91
CA GLU A 109 -4.02 -5.72 -21.83
C GLU A 109 -2.83 -4.74 -21.82
N ALA A 110 -2.11 -4.61 -20.70
CA ALA A 110 -1.04 -3.61 -20.53
C ALA A 110 0.36 -4.07 -21.00
N ARG A 111 0.47 -5.22 -21.70
CA ARG A 111 1.75 -5.80 -22.18
C ARG A 111 1.91 -5.78 -23.71
N GLU A 112 1.02 -5.11 -24.44
CA GLU A 112 1.24 -4.73 -25.85
C GLU A 112 1.89 -3.35 -25.97
#